data_AF-A0A0K2C546-F1
#
_entry.id   AF-A0A0K2C546-F1
#
_cell.length_a   1.000
_cell.length_b   1.000
_cell.length_c   1.000
_cell.angle_alpha   90.00
_cell.angle_beta   90.00
_cell.angle_gamma   90.00
#
_symmetry.space_group_name_H-M   'P 1'
#
loop_
_entity.id
_entity.type
_entity.pdbx_description
1 polymer ?
#
loop_
_entity_poly.entity_id
_entity_poly.type
_entity_poly.pdbx_seq_one_letter_code
_entity_poly.pdbx_strand_id
1 'polypeptide(L)'
;MCECRRHEFLCLYRFKMWWMIPRIGKSGSEVPIETQMLLLKVTEESALNDERSVDQDAERSFYNLILPNLDGLFCATLLGTTQK
;
A
#
# COMPACT_ATOMS: atom_id res chain seq x y z
N MET A 1 11.12 -5.73 21.06
CA MET A 1 9.99 -6.41 20.40
C MET A 1 10.06 -6.03 18.93
N CYS A 2 10.25 -7.01 18.04
CA CYS A 2 10.32 -6.78 16.61
C CYS A 2 8.90 -6.82 16.05
N GLU A 3 8.40 -5.68 15.62
CA GLU A 3 7.12 -5.57 14.91
C GLU A 3 7.35 -6.11 13.50
N CYS A 4 6.71 -7.24 13.16
CA CYS A 4 6.83 -7.78 11.82
C CYS A 4 5.84 -6.99 10.94
N ARG A 5 6.33 -6.45 9.82
CA ARG A 5 5.55 -5.57 8.95
C ARG A 5 5.40 -6.22 7.59
N ARG A 6 4.17 -6.58 7.21
CA ARG A 6 3.85 -7.10 5.89
C ARG A 6 3.55 -5.94 4.95
N HIS A 7 4.05 -6.03 3.71
CA HIS A 7 3.89 -4.98 2.70
C HIS A 7 3.30 -5.60 1.44
N GLU A 8 2.26 -4.97 0.89
CA GLU A 8 1.64 -5.35 -0.38
C GLU A 8 1.59 -4.12 -1.29
N PHE A 9 2.04 -4.30 -2.53
CA PHE A 9 2.09 -3.27 -3.56
C PHE A 9 0.97 -3.52 -4.56
N LEU A 10 -0.02 -2.63 -4.63
CA LEU A 10 -1.02 -2.62 -5.69
C LEU A 10 -0.65 -1.52 -6.69
N CYS A 11 -0.22 -1.89 -7.90
CA CYS A 11 0.10 -0.95 -8.97
C CYS A 11 -0.93 -1.02 -10.10
N LEU A 12 -1.17 0.12 -10.73
CA LEU A 12 -1.94 0.25 -11.96
C LEU A 12 -0.99 0.77 -13.03
N TYR A 13 -0.61 -0.08 -13.98
CA TYR A 13 0.41 0.24 -14.99
C TYR A 13 -0.18 0.24 -16.39
N ARG A 14 0.39 1.07 -17.27
CA ARG A 14 -0.08 1.23 -18.65
C ARG A 14 0.57 0.19 -19.57
N PHE A 15 -0.20 -0.81 -20.00
CA PHE A 15 0.28 -1.84 -20.94
C PHE A 15 0.11 -1.44 -22.42
N LYS A 16 -0.89 -0.60 -22.71
CA LYS A 16 -1.14 0.03 -24.02
C LYS A 16 -1.75 1.42 -23.81
N MET A 17 -1.72 2.30 -24.81
CA MET A 17 -2.16 3.72 -24.70
C MET A 17 -3.52 3.92 -23.99
N TRP A 18 -4.44 2.95 -24.13
CA TRP A 18 -5.81 2.96 -23.61
C TRP A 18 -6.09 1.97 -22.48
N TRP A 19 -5.12 1.13 -22.10
CA TRP A 19 -5.32 0.04 -21.15
C TRP A 19 -4.39 0.16 -19.96
N MET A 20 -4.98 0.26 -18.77
CA MET A 20 -4.28 0.10 -17.51
C MET A 20 -4.64 -1.25 -16.88
N ILE A 21 -3.64 -1.93 -16.33
CA ILE A 21 -3.80 -3.26 -15.73
C ILE A 21 -3.39 -3.20 -14.25
N PRO A 22 -4.23 -3.71 -13.33
CA PRO A 22 -3.86 -3.82 -11.93
C PRO A 22 -2.90 -4.99 -11.72
N ARG A 23 -1.92 -4.82 -10.84
CA ARG A 23 -1.03 -5.89 -10.39
C ARG A 23 -0.77 -5.75 -8.89
N ILE A 24 -0.83 -6.88 -8.18
CA ILE A 24 -0.50 -7.00 -6.76
C ILE A 24 0.84 -7.74 -6.67
N GLY A 25 1.76 -7.20 -5.87
CA GLY A 25 3.08 -7.79 -5.61
C GLY A 25 3.47 -7.65 -4.15
N LYS A 26 4.48 -8.42 -3.72
CA LYS A 26 5.01 -8.38 -2.34
C LYS A 26 6.34 -7.64 -2.24
N SER A 27 6.98 -7.39 -3.37
CA SER A 27 8.24 -6.65 -3.47
C SER A 27 8.09 -5.42 -4.37
N GLY A 28 8.80 -4.34 -4.01
CA GLY A 28 8.90 -3.15 -4.86
C GLY A 28 9.52 -3.43 -6.23
N SER A 29 10.34 -4.48 -6.35
CA SER A 29 10.91 -4.92 -7.64
C SER A 29 9.87 -5.45 -8.63
N GLU A 30 8.64 -5.74 -8.18
CA GLU A 30 7.55 -6.20 -9.03
C GLU A 30 6.73 -5.05 -9.63
N VAL A 31 6.99 -3.80 -9.20
CA VAL A 31 6.28 -2.60 -9.67
C VAL A 31 6.83 -2.20 -11.05
N PRO A 32 6.03 -2.22 -12.12
CA PRO A 32 6.48 -1.83 -13.46
C PRO A 32 6.85 -0.34 -13.54
N ILE A 33 7.77 0.01 -14.43
CA ILE A 33 8.22 1.40 -14.61
C ILE A 33 7.11 2.31 -15.16
N GLU A 34 6.18 1.76 -15.95
CA GLU A 34 5.02 2.47 -16.50
C GLU A 34 3.83 2.54 -15.52
N THR A 35 4.07 2.29 -14.23
CA THR A 35 3.05 2.45 -13.19
C THR A 35 2.54 3.89 -13.19
N GLN A 36 1.22 4.06 -13.26
CA GLN A 36 0.53 5.35 -13.24
C GLN A 36 -0.09 5.65 -11.87
N MET A 37 -0.19 4.64 -11.00
CA MET A 37 -0.64 4.76 -9.62
C MET A 37 -0.13 3.56 -8.82
N LEU A 38 0.39 3.81 -7.63
CA LEU A 38 0.84 2.77 -6.70
C LEU A 38 0.18 2.96 -5.34
N LEU A 39 -0.43 1.91 -4.80
CA LEU A 39 -0.97 1.86 -3.46
C LEU A 39 -0.14 0.86 -2.64
N LEU A 40 0.52 1.34 -1.60
CA LEU A 40 1.27 0.52 -0.65
C LEU A 40 0.42 0.26 0.58
N LYS A 41 0.05 -1.01 0.79
CA LYS A 41 -0.58 -1.47 2.02
C LYS A 41 0.51 -1.97 2.97
N VAL A 42 0.55 -1.41 4.17
CA VAL A 42 1.45 -1.82 5.25
C VAL A 42 0.59 -2.36 6.37
N THR A 43 0.86 -3.60 6.77
CA THR A 43 0.11 -4.28 7.81
C THR A 43 1.07 -4.58 8.96
N GLU A 44 0.77 -4.02 10.13
CA GLU A 44 1.49 -4.29 11.38
C GLU A 44 0.89 -5.54 12.02
N GLU A 45 1.67 -6.64 12.06
CA GLU A 45 1.31 -7.82 12.85
C GLU A 45 1.93 -7.64 14.25
N SER A 46 1.05 -7.44 15.24
CA SER A 46 1.47 -7.43 16.64
C SER A 46 1.83 -8.86 17.05
N ALA A 47 3.09 -9.09 17.42
CA ALA A 47 3.59 -10.39 17.85
C ALA A 47 3.06 -10.86 19.22
N LEU A 48 1.88 -10.42 19.64
CA LEU A 48 1.25 -10.79 20.90
C LEU A 48 0.20 -11.88 20.64
N ASN A 49 0.69 -13.09 20.32
CA ASN A 49 -0.03 -14.29 20.72
C ASN A 49 0.08 -14.39 22.24
N ASP A 50 -0.77 -13.65 22.95
CA ASP A 50 -1.05 -13.98 24.34
C ASP A 50 -2.52 -14.37 24.46
N GLU A 51 -2.70 -15.59 24.94
CA GLU A 51 -3.95 -16.31 24.94
C GLU A 51 -4.95 -15.60 25.86
N ARG A 52 -5.92 -14.88 25.27
CA ARG A 52 -7.29 -14.59 25.77
C ARG A 52 -7.75 -13.17 25.38
N SER A 53 -8.40 -13.06 24.23
CA SER A 53 -9.61 -12.25 24.10
C SER A 53 -10.21 -12.48 22.73
N VAL A 54 -11.39 -13.11 22.73
CA VAL A 54 -12.29 -13.18 21.60
C VAL A 54 -12.87 -11.78 21.41
N ASP A 55 -12.21 -10.96 20.61
CA ASP A 55 -12.74 -9.87 19.78
C ASP A 55 -11.64 -8.85 19.45
N GLN A 56 -11.49 -8.57 18.15
CA GLN A 56 -10.68 -7.50 17.56
C GLN A 56 -9.16 -7.73 17.44
N ASP A 57 -8.78 -8.82 16.78
CA ASP A 57 -7.50 -8.88 16.06
C ASP A 57 -7.63 -8.06 14.75
N ALA A 58 -7.81 -6.75 14.90
CA ALA A 58 -7.87 -5.84 13.77
C ALA A 58 -6.43 -5.59 13.28
N GLU A 59 -5.94 -6.46 12.39
CA GLU A 59 -4.67 -6.31 11.69
C GLU A 59 -4.54 -4.84 11.21
N ARG A 60 -3.71 -4.03 11.91
CA ARG A 60 -3.69 -2.59 11.68
C ARG A 60 -3.02 -2.33 10.34
N SER A 61 -3.82 -1.96 9.36
CA SER A 61 -3.35 -1.75 7.98
C SER A 61 -3.42 -0.26 7.62
N PHE A 62 -2.29 0.26 7.15
CA PHE A 62 -2.16 1.61 6.63
C PHE A 62 -2.00 1.57 5.12
N TYR A 63 -2.60 2.52 4.42
CA TYR A 63 -2.55 2.62 2.96
C TYR A 63 -1.87 3.92 2.56
N ASN A 64 -0.83 3.82 1.73
CA ASN A 64 -0.11 4.97 1.18
C ASN A 64 -0.32 5.02 -0.33
N LEU A 65 -0.95 6.10 -0.82
CA LEU A 65 -1.13 6.34 -2.25
C LEU A 65 0.05 7.14 -2.80
N ILE A 66 0.72 6.59 -3.80
CA ILE A 66 1.86 7.19 -4.48
C ILE A 66 1.45 7.42 -5.93
N LEU A 67 1.44 8.69 -6.34
CA LEU A 67 1.11 9.10 -7.70
C LEU A 67 2.38 9.57 -8.42
N PRO A 68 2.75 8.95 -9.55
CA PRO A 68 3.82 9.47 -10.40
C PRO A 68 3.39 10.83 -10.96
N ASN A 69 4.30 11.80 -10.87
CA ASN A 69 4.01 13.16 -11.34
C ASN A 69 3.93 13.15 -12.88
N LEU A 70 2.91 13.79 -13.45
CA LEU A 70 2.72 13.84 -14.90
C LEU A 70 3.70 14.78 -15.62
N ASP A 71 4.43 15.62 -14.88
CA ASP A 71 5.69 16.27 -15.28
C ASP A 71 6.17 17.11 -14.07
N GLY A 72 7.23 16.68 -13.35
CA GLY A 72 7.85 17.45 -12.25
C GLY A 72 8.33 16.67 -11.01
N LEU A 73 9.04 17.35 -10.11
CA LEU A 73 9.55 16.79 -8.83
C LEU A 73 8.40 16.26 -7.96
N PHE A 74 8.56 15.07 -7.39
CA PHE A 74 7.53 14.30 -6.68
C PHE A 74 6.73 15.11 -5.65
N CYS A 75 5.40 15.05 -5.71
CA CYS A 75 4.50 15.53 -4.67
C CYS A 75 3.79 14.34 -4.01
N ALA A 76 4.13 14.04 -2.76
CA ALA A 76 3.36 13.13 -1.91
C ALA A 76 2.43 13.96 -1.03
N THR A 77 1.11 13.81 -1.18
CA THR A 77 0.12 14.50 -0.34
C THR A 77 -0.60 13.47 0.54
N LEU A 78 -0.42 13.57 1.86
CA LEU A 78 -1.18 12.80 2.83
C LEU A 78 -2.50 13.53 3.12
N LEU A 79 -3.60 13.07 2.52
CA LEU A 79 -4.92 13.65 2.76
C LEU A 79 -5.66 12.80 3.80
N GLY A 80 -5.67 13.26 5.04
CA GLY A 80 -6.47 12.66 6.11
C GLY A 80 -7.90 13.21 6.08
N THR A 81 -8.91 12.34 5.93
CA THR A 81 -10.29 12.73 6.20
C THR A 81 -10.64 12.34 7.63
N THR A 82 -10.97 13.32 8.46
CA THR A 82 -11.63 13.04 9.75
C THR A 82 -13.07 12.65 9.44
N GLN A 83 -13.43 11.37 9.52
CA GLN A 83 -14.83 11.00 9.65
C GLN A 83 -15.35 11.59 10.96
N LYS A 84 -16.44 12.35 10.86
CA LYS A 84 -17.12 13.01 11.97
C LYS A 84 -18.42 12.29 12.26
#